data_AF-A0A9E3F0E8-F1
#
_entry.id   AF-A0A9E3F0E8-F1
#
_cell.length_a   1.000
_cell.length_b   1.000
_cell.length_c   1.000
_cell.angle_alpha   90.00
_cell.angle_beta   90.00
_cell.angle_gamma   90.00
#
_symmetry.space_group_name_H-M   'P 1'
#
loop_
_entity.id
_entity.type
_entity.pdbx_description
1 polymer ?
#
loop_
_entity_poly.entity_id
_entity_poly.type
_entity_poly.pdbx_seq_one_letter_code
_entity_poly.pdbx_strand_id
1 'polypeptide(L)'
;MRLLGIVGWSGSGKTTLVEKLLPLLAGHGLKVSTIKRSHHGFDVDKPGKDSWRHRKAGAYEVLVASDLRWALMRENRSGGEITLDELVARLEPVDLMLVEG
;
A
#
# COMPACT_ATOMS: atom_id res chain seq x y z
N MET A 1 6.19 13.02 -11.02
CA MET A 1 5.37 11.83 -10.72
C MET A 1 3.98 12.00 -11.31
N ARG A 2 3.45 11.00 -12.01
CA ARG A 2 2.06 10.97 -12.50
C ARG A 2 1.23 10.02 -11.63
N LEU A 3 -0.06 10.29 -11.44
CA LEU A 3 -1.01 9.39 -10.77
C LEU A 3 -2.00 8.84 -11.79
N LEU A 4 -2.28 7.53 -11.73
CA LEU A 4 -3.29 6.88 -12.56
C LEU A 4 -4.21 6.02 -11.68
N GLY A 5 -5.50 6.34 -11.65
CA GLY A 5 -6.51 5.57 -10.95
C GLY A 5 -7.07 4.43 -11.82
N ILE A 6 -7.18 3.24 -11.24
CA ILE A 6 -7.83 2.06 -11.82
C ILE A 6 -9.04 1.75 -10.93
N VAL A 7 -10.22 2.10 -11.44
CA VAL A 7 -11.49 2.02 -10.72
C VAL A 7 -12.46 1.04 -11.36
N GLY A 8 -13.26 0.36 -10.54
CA GLY A 8 -14.24 -0.61 -11.02
C GLY A 8 -14.87 -1.43 -9.89
N TRP A 9 -15.85 -2.26 -10.23
CA TRP A 9 -16.53 -3.11 -9.25
C TRP A 9 -15.61 -4.16 -8.62
N SER A 10 -16.02 -4.70 -7.47
CA SER A 10 -15.34 -5.88 -6.91
C SER A 10 -15.42 -7.05 -7.89
N GLY A 11 -14.30 -7.75 -8.09
CA GLY A 11 -14.22 -8.86 -9.05
C GLY A 11 -14.10 -8.46 -10.52
N SER A 12 -14.04 -7.17 -10.88
CA SER A 12 -13.95 -6.72 -12.28
C SER A 12 -12.58 -6.93 -12.96
N GLY A 13 -11.62 -7.57 -12.27
CA GLY A 13 -10.27 -7.82 -12.80
C GLY A 13 -9.26 -6.69 -12.61
N LYS A 14 -9.53 -5.70 -11.75
CA LYS A 14 -8.58 -4.58 -11.47
C LYS A 14 -7.19 -5.09 -11.06
N THR A 15 -7.14 -5.98 -10.08
CA THR A 15 -5.88 -6.55 -9.60
C THR A 15 -5.15 -7.29 -10.71
N THR A 16 -5.86 -8.07 -11.53
CA THR A 16 -5.27 -8.78 -12.68
C THR A 16 -4.71 -7.81 -13.73
N LEU A 17 -5.36 -6.68 -13.98
CA LEU A 17 -4.85 -5.65 -14.87
C LEU A 17 -3.56 -5.03 -14.30
N VAL A 18 -3.55 -4.65 -13.02
CA VAL A 18 -2.37 -4.07 -12.36
C VAL A 18 -1.18 -5.02 -12.40
N GLU A 19 -1.39 -6.30 -12.04
CA GLU A 19 -0.34 -7.33 -12.07
C GLU A 19 0.29 -7.52 -13.45
N LYS A 20 -0.51 -7.39 -14.53
CA LYS A 20 -0.01 -7.49 -15.91
C LYS A 20 0.67 -6.20 -16.40
N LEU A 21 0.25 -5.03 -15.91
CA LEU A 21 0.85 -3.75 -16.29
C LEU A 21 2.21 -3.52 -15.65
N LEU A 22 2.39 -3.88 -14.39
CA LEU A 22 3.63 -3.65 -13.64
C LEU A 22 4.90 -4.15 -14.37
N PRO A 23 4.98 -5.41 -14.85
CA PRO A 23 6.17 -5.87 -15.56
C PRO A 23 6.38 -5.17 -16.90
N LEU A 24 5.31 -4.77 -17.60
CA LEU A 24 5.43 -4.02 -18.86
C LEU A 24 5.98 -2.62 -18.60
N LEU A 25 5.48 -1.91 -17.59
CA LEU A 25 5.94 -0.56 -17.25
C LEU A 25 7.39 -0.58 -16.76
N ALA A 26 7.74 -1.54 -15.90
CA ALA A 26 9.12 -1.74 -15.45
C ALA A 26 10.05 -2.12 -16.62
N GLY A 27 9.57 -2.94 -17.57
CA GLY A 27 10.29 -3.27 -18.81
C GLY A 27 10.57 -2.07 -19.72
N HIS A 28 9.81 -0.97 -19.56
CA HIS A 28 10.06 0.32 -20.22
C HIS A 28 10.91 1.27 -19.38
N GLY A 29 11.50 0.80 -18.28
CA GLY A 29 12.39 1.58 -17.41
C GLY A 29 11.68 2.52 -16.42
N LEU A 30 10.35 2.43 -16.29
CA LEU A 30 9.60 3.23 -15.33
C LEU A 30 9.71 2.64 -13.93
N LYS A 31 10.01 3.48 -12.94
CA LYS A 31 9.78 3.16 -11.53
C LYS A 31 8.30 3.36 -11.23
N VAL A 32 7.66 2.32 -10.70
CA VAL A 32 6.22 2.31 -10.43
C VAL A 32 5.96 1.87 -9.00
N SER A 33 5.10 2.62 -8.31
CA SER A 33 4.54 2.22 -7.00
C SER A 33 3.03 2.07 -7.11
N THR A 34 2.45 1.34 -6.15
CA THR A 34 1.00 1.11 -6.10
C THR A 34 0.42 1.54 -4.76
N ILE A 35 -0.79 2.07 -4.79
CA ILE A 35 -1.64 2.30 -3.62
C ILE A 35 -2.92 1.51 -3.86
N LYS A 36 -3.23 0.57 -2.97
CA LYS A 36 -4.51 -0.14 -2.97
C LYS A 36 -5.39 0.39 -1.85
N ARG A 37 -6.53 1.00 -2.19
CA ARG A 37 -7.52 1.43 -1.21
C ARG A 37 -8.52 0.29 -0.98
N SER A 38 -8.65 -0.14 0.26
CA SER A 38 -9.67 -1.10 0.70
C SER A 38 -10.77 -0.37 1.46
N HIS A 39 -12.03 -0.68 1.14
CA HIS A 39 -13.19 -0.17 1.89
C HIS A 39 -13.44 -0.94 3.20
N HIS A 40 -12.67 -1.99 3.46
CA HIS A 40 -12.71 -2.78 4.69
C HIS A 40 -11.37 -2.73 5.42
N GLY A 41 -11.43 -2.86 6.74
CA GLY A 41 -10.23 -3.05 7.56
C GLY A 41 -9.44 -4.26 7.07
N PHE A 42 -8.11 -4.14 7.06
CA PHE A 42 -7.21 -5.21 6.67
C PHE A 42 -6.11 -5.34 7.72
N ASP A 43 -5.58 -6.56 7.87
CA ASP A 43 -4.37 -6.81 8.63
C ASP A 43 -3.32 -7.40 7.70
N VAL A 44 -2.11 -6.87 7.77
CA VAL A 44 -0.95 -7.35 7.00
C VAL A 44 -0.18 -8.40 7.81
N ASP A 45 -0.37 -8.41 9.13
CA ASP A 45 0.36 -9.29 10.03
C ASP A 45 -0.49 -10.48 10.50
N LYS A 46 0.18 -11.46 11.10
CA LYS A 46 -0.46 -12.64 11.68
C LYS A 46 -0.70 -12.45 13.17
N PRO A 47 -1.94 -12.68 13.66
CA PRO A 47 -2.23 -12.64 15.09
C PRO A 47 -1.24 -13.44 15.93
N GLY A 48 -0.79 -12.85 17.04
CA GLY A 48 0.16 -13.47 17.98
C GLY A 48 1.65 -13.31 17.64
N LYS A 49 2.02 -12.83 16.45
CA LYS A 49 3.42 -12.49 16.12
C LYS A 49 3.88 -11.21 16.82
N ASP A 50 5.19 -10.98 16.84
CA ASP A 50 5.80 -9.88 17.60
C ASP A 50 5.31 -8.51 17.13
N SER A 51 5.35 -8.24 15.82
CA SER A 51 4.85 -6.98 15.25
C SER A 51 3.34 -6.78 15.48
N TRP A 52 2.55 -7.84 15.44
CA TRP A 52 1.13 -7.79 15.77
C TRP A 52 0.93 -7.43 17.24
N ARG A 53 1.68 -8.07 18.14
CA ARG A 53 1.65 -7.76 19.58
C ARG A 53 2.06 -6.32 19.85
N HIS A 54 3.08 -5.80 19.17
CA HIS A 54 3.51 -4.41 19.30
C HIS A 54 2.40 -3.43 18.90
N ARG A 55 1.75 -3.65 17.74
CA ARG A 55 0.62 -2.82 17.29
C ARG A 55 -0.54 -2.84 18.29
N LYS A 56 -0.94 -4.04 18.75
CA LYS A 56 -2.03 -4.22 19.72
C LYS A 56 -1.71 -3.64 21.09
N ALA A 57 -0.45 -3.66 21.51
CA ALA A 57 0.02 -3.06 22.76
C ALA A 57 0.00 -1.52 22.76
N GLY A 58 -0.22 -0.88 21.61
CA GLY A 58 -0.36 0.58 21.53
C GLY A 58 0.73 1.29 20.76
N ALA A 59 1.62 0.57 20.07
CA ALA A 59 2.59 1.20 19.18
C ALA A 59 1.86 2.10 18.15
N TYR A 60 2.38 3.31 17.97
CA TYR A 60 1.85 4.27 17.00
C TYR A 60 2.24 3.84 15.58
N GLU A 61 3.49 3.42 15.41
CA GLU A 61 4.02 2.79 14.21
C GLU A 61 4.83 1.55 14.56
N VAL A 62 4.82 0.58 13.66
CA VAL A 62 5.65 -0.63 13.74
C VAL A 62 6.35 -0.83 12.40
N LEU A 63 7.68 -0.83 12.42
CA LEU A 63 8.54 -1.13 11.28
C LEU A 63 9.12 -2.53 11.45
N VAL A 64 8.90 -3.40 10.46
CA VAL A 64 9.52 -4.73 10.39
C VAL A 64 10.45 -4.75 9.19
N ALA A 65 11.68 -5.23 9.37
CA ALA A 65 12.68 -5.25 8.32
C ALA A 65 13.43 -6.59 8.28
N SER A 66 13.89 -6.94 7.09
CA SER A 66 14.89 -7.97 6.82
C SER A 66 15.79 -7.51 5.67
N ASP A 67 16.82 -8.29 5.35
CA ASP A 67 17.75 -8.00 4.23
C ASP A 67 17.06 -7.92 2.86
N LEU A 68 15.83 -8.42 2.74
CA LEU A 68 15.09 -8.45 1.47
C LEU A 68 14.06 -7.32 1.33
N ARG A 69 13.51 -6.84 2.45
CA ARG A 69 12.39 -5.87 2.45
C ARG A 69 12.07 -5.38 3.85
N TRP A 70 11.31 -4.29 3.91
CA TRP A 70 10.68 -3.81 5.12
C TRP A 70 9.20 -3.50 4.90
N ALA A 71 8.45 -3.41 5.99
CA ALA A 71 7.05 -3.02 6.03
C ALA A 71 6.80 -2.09 7.21
N LEU A 72 6.13 -0.96 6.95
CA LEU A 72 5.70 0.01 7.95
C LEU A 72 4.19 -0.07 8.12
N MET A 73 3.74 -0.22 9.36
CA MET A 73 2.34 -0.18 9.72
C MET A 73 2.08 1.01 10.64
N ARG A 74 1.12 1.87 10.26
CA ARG A 74 0.63 2.97 11.08
C ARG A 74 -0.84 2.73 11.42
N GLU A 75 -1.17 2.79 12.70
CA GLU A 75 -2.56 2.71 13.16
C GLU A 75 -3.22 4.08 13.04
N ASN A 76 -4.34 4.16 12.31
CA ASN A 76 -5.12 5.39 12.25
C ASN A 76 -6.08 5.51 13.45
N ARG A 77 -5.51 5.83 14.61
CA ARG A 77 -6.27 5.93 15.88
C ARG A 77 -7.08 7.22 16.03
N SER A 78 -6.76 8.23 15.21
CA SER A 78 -7.42 9.55 15.26
C SER A 78 -8.83 9.55 14.68
N GLY A 79 -9.19 8.52 13.89
CA GLY A 79 -10.51 8.39 13.27
C GLY A 79 -10.74 9.27 12.03
N GLY A 80 -9.78 10.13 11.65
CA GLY A 80 -9.86 10.90 10.40
C GLY A 80 -9.63 10.04 9.16
N GLU A 81 -10.15 10.43 8.00
CA GLU A 81 -9.82 9.74 6.75
C GLU A 81 -8.36 10.00 6.36
N ILE A 82 -7.61 8.96 5.98
CA ILE A 82 -6.28 9.14 5.39
C ILE A 82 -6.45 9.52 3.92
N THR A 83 -6.06 10.73 3.55
CA THR A 83 -6.16 11.25 2.20
C THR A 83 -5.18 10.55 1.24
N LEU A 84 -5.46 10.60 -0.06
CA LEU A 84 -4.55 10.02 -1.06
C LEU A 84 -3.19 10.74 -1.04
N ASP A 85 -3.18 12.07 -0.90
CA ASP A 85 -1.96 12.87 -0.86
C ASP A 85 -1.06 12.49 0.32
N GLU A 86 -1.64 12.24 1.49
CA GLU A 86 -0.91 11.74 2.66
C GLU A 86 -0.30 10.35 2.42
N LEU A 87 -0.97 9.46 1.69
CA LEU A 87 -0.42 8.15 1.34
C LEU A 87 0.72 8.28 0.33
N VAL A 88 0.53 9.12 -0.68
CA VAL A 88 1.55 9.41 -1.70
C VAL A 88 2.81 9.99 -1.07
N ALA A 89 2.67 10.90 -0.11
CA ALA A 89 3.80 11.51 0.61
C ALA A 89 4.62 10.51 1.46
N ARG A 90 4.11 9.29 1.70
CA ARG A 90 4.83 8.22 2.42
C ARG A 90 5.68 7.34 1.50
N LEU A 91 5.48 7.43 0.19
CA LEU A 91 6.18 6.60 -0.78
C LEU A 91 7.35 7.36 -1.40
N GLU A 92 8.33 6.61 -1.90
CA GLU A 92 9.44 7.21 -2.63
C GLU A 92 8.95 7.88 -3.93
N PRO A 93 9.63 8.96 -4.38
CA PRO A 93 9.36 9.53 -5.69
C PRO A 93 9.56 8.50 -6.81
N VAL A 94 8.51 8.28 -7.59
CA VAL A 94 8.50 7.37 -8.75
C VAL A 94 7.95 8.08 -9.99
N ASP A 95 8.12 7.46 -11.16
CA ASP A 95 7.65 8.01 -12.44
C ASP A 95 6.12 7.96 -12.50
N LEU A 96 5.54 6.84 -12.04
CA LEU A 96 4.11 6.57 -12.04
C LEU A 96 3.64 5.93 -10.73
N MET A 97 2.53 6.45 -10.19
CA MET A 97 1.79 5.88 -9.08
C MET A 97 0.47 5.30 -9.59
N LEU A 98 0.26 3.99 -9.42
CA LEU A 98 -1.03 3.36 -9.72
C LEU A 98 -1.89 3.30 -8.46
N VAL A 99 -3.13 3.79 -8.54
CA VAL A 99 -4.08 3.76 -7.44
C VAL A 99 -5.23 2.81 -7.79
N GLU A 100 -5.35 1.69 -7.06
CA GLU A 100 -6.42 0.71 -7.24
C GLU A 100 -7.56 0.97 -6.23
N GLY A 101 -8.79 1.08 -6.74
CA GLY A 101 -10.04 1.25 -5.98
C GLY A 101 -11.20 0.47 -6.56
#